data_AF-A0A9J6FKC4-F1
#
_entry.id   AF-A0A9J6FKC4-F1
#
_cell.length_a   1.000
_cell.length_b   1.000
_cell.length_c   1.000
_cell.angle_alpha   90.00
_cell.angle_beta   90.00
_cell.angle_gamma   90.00
#
_symmetry.space_group_name_H-M   'P 1'
#
loop_
_entity.id
_entity.type
_entity.pdbx_description
1 polymer ?
#
loop_
_entity_poly.entity_id
_entity_poly.type
_entity_poly.pdbx_seq_one_letter_code
_entity_poly.pdbx_strand_id
1 'polypeptide(L)'
;MTPARESCPTQRMGPTRVSPSCVPTLKVGARPSLPTQKFVPHCTILHRCAPDTGCCAAEEQHCQVKSVQEVPLPFFVLHLAADGSPARYEPTTLLFENHTECECRLRNEPIR
;
A
#
# COMPACT_ATOMS: atom_id res chain seq x y z
N MET A 1 23.60 8.65 -3.69
CA MET A 1 22.56 9.47 -3.02
C MET A 1 21.54 8.50 -2.43
N THR A 2 21.69 8.12 -1.17
CA THR A 2 20.77 7.24 -0.42
C THR A 2 20.04 8.12 0.59
N PRO A 3 18.69 8.16 0.62
CA PRO A 3 18.02 8.91 1.67
C PRO A 3 18.19 8.16 2.99
N ALA A 4 18.46 8.93 4.04
CA ALA A 4 18.61 8.44 5.40
C ALA A 4 17.35 7.64 5.80
N ARG A 5 17.56 6.40 6.25
CA ARG A 5 16.59 5.66 7.04
C ARG A 5 16.40 6.45 8.33
N GLU A 6 15.32 7.20 8.42
CA GLU A 6 14.96 7.86 9.67
C GLU A 6 14.41 6.80 10.62
N SER A 7 15.29 6.43 11.54
CA SER A 7 14.93 6.19 12.94
C SER A 7 13.71 6.98 13.38
N CYS A 8 12.84 6.41 14.25
CA CYS A 8 11.87 7.25 14.97
C CYS A 8 12.68 8.45 15.49
N PRO A 9 12.30 9.71 15.19
CA PRO A 9 13.13 10.84 15.59
C PRO A 9 13.18 10.88 17.11
N THR A 10 14.25 10.33 17.70
CA THR A 10 14.59 10.49 19.12
C THR A 10 15.06 11.92 19.42
N GLN A 11 14.96 12.83 18.43
CA GLN A 11 15.37 14.21 18.54
C GLN A 11 14.23 15.05 19.12
N ARG A 12 14.28 15.28 20.45
CA ARG A 12 13.63 16.39 21.17
C ARG A 12 12.33 16.87 20.53
N MET A 13 11.26 16.07 20.62
CA MET A 13 9.93 16.58 20.35
C MET A 13 9.55 17.56 21.46
N GLY A 14 9.35 18.84 21.10
CA GLY A 14 8.60 19.77 21.95
C GLY A 14 7.19 19.22 22.23
N PRO A 15 6.43 19.82 23.16
CA PRO A 15 5.20 19.26 23.73
C PRO A 15 4.03 19.02 22.74
N THR A 16 4.21 19.27 21.45
CA THR A 16 3.15 19.28 20.42
C THR A 16 3.40 18.38 19.20
N ARG A 17 4.50 17.62 19.11
CA ARG A 17 4.70 16.69 17.96
C ARG A 17 4.38 15.24 18.35
N VAL A 18 3.39 14.66 17.67
CA VAL A 18 3.02 13.24 17.77
C VAL A 18 3.94 12.44 16.83
N SER A 19 4.61 11.39 17.33
CA SER A 19 5.40 10.49 16.50
C SER A 19 4.51 9.70 15.53
N PRO A 20 4.93 9.49 14.27
CA PRO A 20 4.16 8.68 13.34
C PRO A 20 4.12 7.23 13.82
N SER A 21 2.94 6.75 14.22
CA SER A 21 2.75 5.39 14.72
C SER A 21 2.71 4.37 13.59
N CYS A 22 3.18 3.14 13.83
CA CYS A 22 3.05 2.03 12.89
C CYS A 22 1.58 1.56 12.80
N VAL A 23 0.81 2.19 11.92
CA VAL A 23 -0.60 1.89 11.65
C VAL A 23 -0.87 1.89 10.14
N PRO A 24 -1.97 1.26 9.66
CA PRO A 24 -2.28 1.25 8.24
C PRO A 24 -2.58 2.67 7.74
N THR A 25 -1.98 3.06 6.61
CA THR A 25 -2.27 4.36 5.96
C THR A 25 -2.84 4.15 4.57
N LEU A 26 -3.52 5.18 4.05
CA LEU A 26 -4.07 5.15 2.71
C LEU A 26 -2.95 5.17 1.67
N LYS A 27 -2.89 4.14 0.83
CA LYS A 27 -1.99 4.04 -0.31
C LYS A 27 -2.76 3.74 -1.59
N VAL A 28 -2.22 4.22 -2.71
CA VAL A 28 -2.78 3.96 -4.04
C VAL A 28 -2.33 2.57 -4.49
N GLY A 29 -3.29 1.69 -4.72
CA GLY A 29 -3.09 0.35 -5.26
C GLY A 29 -3.65 0.23 -6.67
N ALA A 30 -3.01 -0.56 -7.52
CA ALA A 30 -3.46 -0.83 -8.88
C ALA A 30 -3.21 -2.28 -9.24
N ARG A 31 -4.05 -2.84 -10.12
CA ARG A 31 -3.76 -4.12 -10.76
C ARG A 31 -2.94 -3.86 -12.03
N PRO A 32 -1.91 -4.68 -12.33
CA PRO A 32 -1.13 -4.49 -13.55
C PRO A 32 -2.03 -4.57 -14.79
N SER A 33 -1.97 -3.55 -15.64
CA SER A 33 -2.64 -3.55 -16.94
C SER A 33 -1.82 -4.34 -17.97
N LEU A 34 -2.50 -4.94 -18.94
CA LEU A 34 -1.89 -5.59 -20.11
C LEU A 34 -2.06 -4.71 -21.36
N PRO A 35 -1.30 -4.94 -22.44
CA PRO A 35 -1.47 -4.19 -23.69
C PRO A 35 -2.88 -4.29 -24.27
N THR A 36 -3.57 -5.40 -24.05
CA THR A 36 -4.92 -5.69 -24.53
C THR A 36 -6.01 -5.35 -23.53
N GLN A 37 -5.65 -4.95 -22.30
CA GLN A 37 -6.63 -4.81 -21.23
C GLN A 37 -6.19 -3.80 -20.15
N LYS A 38 -7.07 -2.85 -19.86
CA LYS A 38 -6.90 -1.87 -18.78
C LYS A 38 -8.02 -2.00 -17.75
N PHE A 39 -7.73 -1.64 -16.51
CA PHE A 39 -8.75 -1.55 -15.46
C PHE A 39 -9.20 -0.10 -15.29
N VAL A 40 -10.49 0.11 -15.08
CA VAL A 40 -11.11 1.41 -14.86
C VAL A 40 -11.94 1.36 -13.56
N PRO A 41 -11.65 2.19 -12.55
CA PRO A 41 -10.52 3.12 -12.48
C PRO A 41 -9.16 2.38 -12.55
N HIS A 42 -8.09 3.10 -12.91
CA HIS A 42 -6.75 2.49 -13.00
C HIS A 42 -6.19 2.10 -11.62
N CYS A 43 -6.55 2.88 -10.61
CA CYS A 43 -6.13 2.68 -9.22
C CYS A 43 -7.31 2.77 -8.26
N THR A 44 -7.11 2.24 -7.06
CA THR A 44 -7.99 2.41 -5.90
C THR A 44 -7.17 2.80 -4.67
N ILE A 45 -7.86 3.19 -3.60
CA ILE A 45 -7.24 3.50 -2.32
C ILE A 45 -7.39 2.25 -1.42
N LEU A 46 -6.28 1.85 -0.80
CA LEU A 46 -6.22 0.74 0.15
C LEU A 46 -5.52 1.18 1.43
N HIS A 47 -5.86 0.57 2.56
CA HIS A 47 -5.07 0.67 3.78
C HIS A 47 -3.89 -0.30 3.68
N ARG A 48 -2.67 0.23 3.79
CA ARG A 48 -1.45 -0.56 3.72
C ARG A 48 -0.48 -0.15 4.81
N CYS A 49 0.21 -1.14 5.36
CA CYS A 49 1.41 -0.97 6.15
C CYS A 49 2.60 -0.91 5.19
N ALA A 50 3.59 -0.10 5.47
CA ALA A 50 4.86 -0.15 4.77
C ALA A 50 5.97 0.36 5.69
N PRO A 51 7.24 0.13 5.33
CA PRO A 51 8.37 0.58 6.15
C PRO A 51 8.39 2.10 6.41
N ASP A 52 7.67 2.88 5.59
CA ASP A 52 7.53 4.33 5.66
C ASP A 52 6.20 4.82 6.25
N THR A 53 5.23 3.94 6.59
CA THR A 53 3.92 4.38 7.12
C THR A 53 3.96 4.88 8.56
N GLY A 54 5.00 4.52 9.31
CA GLY A 54 5.22 4.91 10.69
C GLY A 54 6.58 4.46 11.17
N CYS A 55 7.01 4.92 12.34
CA CYS A 55 8.29 4.56 12.90
C CYS A 55 8.14 3.53 14.03
N CYS A 56 9.18 2.71 14.21
CA CYS A 56 9.29 1.74 15.29
C CYS A 56 10.28 2.25 16.33
N ALA A 57 10.14 1.79 17.58
CA ALA A 57 10.96 2.27 18.69
C ALA A 57 12.45 1.93 18.53
N ALA A 58 12.77 0.82 17.86
CA ALA A 58 14.13 0.35 17.62
C ALA A 58 14.51 0.42 16.13
N GLU A 59 15.78 0.72 15.84
CA GLU A 59 16.31 0.83 14.47
C GLU A 59 16.27 -0.48 13.70
N GLU A 60 16.41 -1.58 14.43
CA GLU A 60 16.39 -2.94 13.92
C GLU A 60 14.98 -3.40 13.56
N GLN A 61 13.95 -2.59 13.86
CA GLN A 61 12.57 -2.87 13.54
C GLN A 61 12.09 -2.08 12.33
N HIS A 62 11.04 -2.57 11.70
CA HIS A 62 10.25 -1.80 10.75
C HIS A 62 8.77 -2.19 10.83
N CYS A 63 7.93 -1.28 10.34
CA CYS A 63 6.50 -1.51 10.28
C CYS A 63 6.18 -2.57 9.22
N GLN A 64 5.45 -3.60 9.65
CA GLN A 64 4.95 -4.69 8.82
C GLN A 64 3.46 -4.89 9.02
N VAL A 65 2.82 -5.61 8.09
CA VAL A 65 1.44 -6.05 8.26
C VAL A 65 1.33 -7.14 9.32
N LYS A 66 0.31 -7.02 10.16
CA LYS A 66 -0.06 -8.04 11.17
C LYS A 66 -1.30 -8.80 10.75
N SER A 67 -2.33 -8.09 10.29
CA SER A 67 -3.57 -8.68 9.80
C SER A 67 -4.05 -8.00 8.52
N VAL A 68 -4.68 -8.80 7.65
CA VAL A 68 -5.25 -8.38 6.37
C VAL A 68 -6.70 -8.82 6.26
N GLN A 69 -7.45 -8.08 5.46
CA GLN A 69 -8.78 -8.43 5.02
C GLN A 69 -8.84 -8.29 3.49
N GLU A 70 -9.35 -9.30 2.80
CA GLU A 70 -9.66 -9.16 1.37
C GLU A 70 -10.92 -8.33 1.18
N VAL A 71 -10.82 -7.26 0.40
CA VAL A 71 -11.94 -6.39 0.05
C VAL A 71 -12.28 -6.51 -1.42
N PRO A 72 -13.52 -6.90 -1.77
CA PRO A 72 -13.99 -6.88 -3.15
C PRO A 72 -14.30 -5.44 -3.57
N LEU A 73 -13.67 -4.99 -4.66
CA LEU A 73 -13.87 -3.65 -5.21
C LEU A 73 -14.36 -3.74 -6.66
N PRO A 74 -15.34 -2.91 -7.05
CA PRO A 74 -15.89 -2.93 -8.41
C PRO A 74 -14.97 -2.18 -9.40
N PHE A 75 -14.75 -2.78 -10.56
CA PHE A 75 -13.98 -2.21 -11.66
C PHE A 75 -14.69 -2.50 -12.99
N PHE A 76 -14.27 -1.79 -14.04
CA PHE A 76 -14.47 -2.20 -15.41
C PHE A 76 -13.15 -2.67 -16.00
N VAL A 77 -13.23 -3.76 -16.75
CA VAL A 77 -12.19 -4.22 -17.63
C VAL A 77 -12.43 -3.61 -19.00
N LEU A 78 -11.53 -2.72 -19.41
CA LEU A 78 -11.49 -2.18 -20.75
C LEU A 78 -10.60 -3.07 -21.63
N HIS A 79 -11.24 -3.83 -22.51
CA HIS A 79 -10.56 -4.59 -23.56
C HIS A 79 -10.20 -3.64 -24.72
N LEU A 80 -8.96 -3.74 -25.21
CA LEU A 80 -8.41 -2.91 -26.28
C LEU A 80 -8.28 -3.72 -27.55
N ALA A 81 -8.62 -3.10 -28.69
CA ALA A 81 -8.37 -3.68 -30.01
C ALA A 81 -6.87 -3.64 -30.36
N ALA A 82 -6.49 -4.25 -31.48
CA ALA A 82 -5.08 -4.32 -31.92
C ALA A 82 -4.44 -2.95 -32.18
N ASP A 83 -5.25 -1.94 -32.53
CA ASP A 83 -4.84 -0.55 -32.71
C ASP A 83 -4.82 0.26 -31.39
N GLY A 84 -5.12 -0.39 -30.26
CA GLY A 84 -5.18 0.22 -28.93
C GLY A 84 -6.47 0.98 -28.64
N SER A 85 -7.45 0.97 -29.56
CA SER A 85 -8.74 1.61 -29.35
C SER A 85 -9.61 0.85 -28.34
N PRO A 86 -10.48 1.54 -27.57
CA PRO A 86 -11.45 0.91 -26.68
C PRO A 86 -12.39 -0.02 -27.45
N ALA A 87 -12.35 -1.32 -27.18
CA ALA A 87 -13.21 -2.30 -27.84
C ALA A 87 -14.46 -2.62 -27.01
N ARG A 88 -14.28 -2.88 -25.70
CA ARG A 88 -15.39 -3.28 -24.82
C ARG A 88 -15.09 -2.97 -23.36
N TYR A 89 -16.12 -2.54 -22.63
CA TYR A 89 -16.11 -2.46 -21.17
C TYR A 89 -16.86 -3.65 -20.58
N GLU A 90 -16.28 -4.27 -19.56
CA GLU A 90 -16.86 -5.41 -18.86
C GLU A 90 -16.80 -5.18 -17.34
N PRO A 91 -17.94 -5.15 -16.63
CA PRO A 91 -17.94 -5.06 -15.17
C PRO A 91 -17.23 -6.26 -14.54
N THR A 92 -16.39 -6.02 -13.54
CA THR A 92 -15.71 -7.05 -12.78
C THR A 92 -15.56 -6.65 -11.32
N THR A 93 -15.33 -7.64 -10.46
CA THR A 93 -14.95 -7.42 -9.06
C THR A 93 -13.53 -7.91 -8.88
N LEU A 94 -12.65 -7.03 -8.44
CA LEU A 94 -11.27 -7.37 -8.10
C LEU A 94 -11.14 -7.49 -6.57
N LEU A 95 -10.40 -8.49 -6.12
CA LEU A 95 -10.05 -8.65 -4.71
C LEU A 95 -8.72 -7.93 -4.43
N PHE A 96 -8.71 -7.13 -3.38
CA PHE A 96 -7.52 -6.46 -2.89
C PHE A 96 -7.31 -6.76 -1.41
N GLU A 97 -6.06 -6.92 -0.99
CA GLU A 97 -5.74 -6.99 0.43
C GLU A 97 -5.76 -5.58 1.03
N ASN A 98 -6.51 -5.43 2.09
CA ASN A 98 -6.57 -4.26 2.93
C ASN A 98 -5.92 -4.62 4.27
N HIS A 99 -4.85 -3.93 4.64
CA HIS A 99 -4.18 -4.18 5.92
C HIS A 99 -5.03 -3.57 7.03
N THR A 100 -5.39 -4.36 8.03
CA THR A 100 -6.25 -3.94 9.14
C THR A 100 -5.45 -3.60 10.39
N GLU A 101 -4.30 -4.24 10.59
CA GLU A 101 -3.36 -3.92 11.67
C GLU A 101 -1.92 -3.99 11.16
N CYS A 102 -1.07 -3.12 11.71
CA CYS A 102 0.38 -3.17 11.52
C CYS A 102 1.07 -3.44 12.86
N GLU A 103 2.31 -3.90 12.79
CA GLU A 103 3.16 -4.06 13.97
C GLU A 103 4.64 -3.87 13.63
N CYS A 104 5.44 -3.59 14.66
CA CYS A 104 6.89 -3.48 14.53
C CYS A 104 7.53 -4.87 14.60
N ARG A 105 8.14 -5.30 13.50
CA ARG A 105 8.88 -6.56 13.39
C ARG A 105 10.36 -6.30 13.16
N LEU A 106 11.21 -7.25 13.54
CA LEU A 106 12.64 -7.15 13.26
C LEU A 106 12.89 -7.20 11.74
N ARG A 107 13.89 -6.45 11.25
CA ARG A 107 14.25 -6.38 9.82
C ARG A 107 14.72 -7.69 9.21
N ASN A 108 15.12 -8.66 10.04
CA ASN A 108 15.48 -9.99 9.60
C ASN A 108 14.25 -10.91 9.40
N GLU A 109 13.06 -10.48 9.82
CA GLU A 109 11.83 -11.19 9.55
C GLU A 109 11.33 -10.84 8.13
N PRO A 110 10.91 -11.84 7.34
CA PRO A 110 10.44 -11.60 5.99
C PRO A 110 9.23 -10.67 5.99
N ILE A 111 9.24 -9.71 5.06
CA ILE A 111 8.10 -8.83 4.81
C ILE A 111 6.95 -9.68 4.27
N ARG A 112 5.83 -9.65 4.97
CA ARG A 112 4.56 -10.24 4.52
C ARG A 112 3.74 -9.28 3.69
#